data_AF-A0A6I6NDU4-F1
#
_entry.id   AF-A0A6I6NDU4-F1
#
_cell.length_a   1.000
_cell.length_b   1.000
_cell.length_c   1.000
_cell.angle_alpha   90.00
_cell.angle_beta   90.00
_cell.angle_gamma   90.00
#
_symmetry.space_group_name_H-M   'P 1'
#
loop_
_entity.id
_entity.type
_entity.pdbx_description
1 polymer ?
#
loop_
_entity_poly.entity_id
_entity_poly.type
_entity_poly.pdbx_seq_one_letter_code
_entity_poly.pdbx_strand_id
1 'polypeptide(L)'
;MPRGTYAPNFRLGEFDIDLPGFIIHPDDAVGTDRHPDIMRSIGCCQGPAGNDGPNLVCLACGAEVATRQSDCYTQDQVVFEPAAVCISFADD
;
A
#
# COMPACT_ATOMS: atom_id res chain seq x y z
N MET A 1 -3.74 9.33 -5.84
CA MET A 1 -3.99 8.75 -7.18
C MET A 1 -5.48 8.80 -7.49
N PRO A 2 -5.94 9.15 -8.71
CA PRO A 2 -7.34 9.00 -9.07
C PRO A 2 -7.83 7.55 -8.95
N ARG A 3 -9.09 7.35 -8.57
CA ARG A 3 -9.70 6.01 -8.53
C ARG A 3 -9.71 5.36 -9.91
N GLY A 4 -9.53 4.04 -9.96
CA GLY A 4 -9.46 3.25 -11.19
C GLY A 4 -8.15 3.39 -11.96
N THR A 5 -7.13 3.99 -11.37
CA THR A 5 -5.80 4.13 -11.99
C THR A 5 -4.71 3.63 -11.05
N TYR A 6 -3.58 3.23 -11.63
CA TYR A 6 -2.37 2.89 -10.88
C TYR A 6 -1.15 3.56 -11.50
N ALA A 7 -0.11 3.76 -10.69
CA ALA A 7 1.18 4.23 -11.15
C ALA A 7 2.32 3.36 -10.59
N PRO A 8 3.26 2.90 -11.43
CA PRO A 8 4.49 2.28 -10.94
C PRO A 8 5.45 3.35 -10.41
N ASN A 9 5.90 3.21 -9.16
CA ASN A 9 7.02 3.97 -8.63
C ASN A 9 8.12 3.01 -8.19
N PHE A 10 9.26 3.03 -8.88
CA PHE A 10 10.43 2.22 -8.50
C PHE A 10 11.67 3.07 -8.26
N ARG A 11 11.49 4.40 -8.13
CA ARG A 11 12.58 5.31 -7.84
C ARG A 11 12.68 5.46 -6.33
N LEU A 12 13.79 4.96 -5.78
CA LEU A 12 14.17 5.22 -4.41
C LEU A 12 14.96 6.54 -4.39
N GLY A 13 14.34 7.61 -3.91
CA GLY A 13 15.07 8.81 -3.49
C GLY A 13 15.71 8.55 -2.13
N GLU A 14 16.96 8.99 -1.93
CA GLU A 14 17.70 8.83 -0.66
C GLU A 14 16.98 9.45 0.55
N PHE A 15 15.98 10.31 0.30
CA PHE A 15 15.16 11.00 1.29
C PHE A 15 13.65 10.88 1.03
N ASP A 16 13.23 10.00 0.11
CA ASP A 16 11.80 9.85 -0.19
C ASP A 16 11.11 9.02 0.89
N ILE A 17 9.94 9.51 1.31
CA ILE A 17 8.96 8.78 2.12
C ILE A 17 8.08 7.86 1.26
N ASP A 18 8.23 7.93 -0.06
CA ASP A 18 7.47 7.14 -1.00
C ASP A 18 8.02 5.71 -1.08
N LEU A 19 7.10 4.75 -1.07
CA LEU A 19 7.43 3.33 -1.15
C LEU A 19 7.54 2.88 -2.61
N PRO A 20 8.51 2.03 -2.94
CA PRO A 20 8.57 1.43 -4.25
C PRO A 20 7.41 0.43 -4.43
N GLY A 21 6.71 0.48 -5.55
CA GLY A 21 5.65 -0.47 -5.88
C GLY A 21 4.62 0.06 -6.86
N PHE A 22 3.44 -0.55 -6.85
CA PHE A 22 2.30 -0.10 -7.62
C PHE A 22 1.36 0.71 -6.73
N ILE A 23 1.26 2.00 -7.02
CA ILE A 23 0.48 2.95 -6.23
C ILE A 23 -0.94 3.03 -6.78
N ILE A 24 -1.94 2.90 -5.92
CA ILE A 24 -3.37 3.05 -6.24
C ILE A 24 -4.07 4.00 -5.26
N HIS A 25 -5.31 4.38 -5.58
CA HIS A 25 -6.17 5.04 -4.60
C HIS A 25 -6.53 4.05 -3.47
N PRO A 26 -6.56 4.46 -2.19
CA PRO A 26 -6.85 3.53 -1.09
C PRO A 26 -8.17 2.77 -1.21
N ASP A 27 -9.23 3.42 -1.74
CA ASP A 27 -10.53 2.76 -1.98
C ASP A 27 -10.50 1.66 -3.05
N ASP A 28 -9.46 1.60 -3.89
CA ASP A 28 -9.34 0.58 -4.93
C ASP A 28 -8.65 -0.69 -4.39
N ALA A 29 -8.13 -0.68 -3.16
CA ALA A 29 -7.49 -1.82 -2.49
C ALA A 29 -8.52 -2.84 -1.95
N VAL A 30 -9.51 -3.19 -2.75
CA VAL A 30 -10.57 -4.13 -2.38
C VAL A 30 -10.03 -5.54 -2.15
N GLY A 31 -10.65 -6.30 -1.25
CA GLY A 31 -10.19 -7.66 -0.91
C GLY A 31 -8.91 -7.71 -0.07
N THR A 32 -8.51 -6.58 0.51
CA THR A 32 -7.45 -6.50 1.53
C THR A 32 -8.04 -6.25 2.92
N ASP A 33 -7.31 -6.66 3.95
CA ASP A 33 -7.60 -6.34 5.35
C ASP A 33 -6.34 -5.79 6.02
N ARG A 34 -6.49 -5.18 7.20
CA ARG A 34 -5.35 -4.71 7.99
C ARG A 34 -4.53 -5.88 8.49
N HIS A 35 -3.21 -5.71 8.49
CA HIS A 35 -2.30 -6.66 9.09
C HIS A 35 -2.62 -6.82 10.60
N PRO A 36 -2.64 -8.06 11.15
CA PRO A 36 -3.04 -8.31 12.54
C PRO A 36 -2.05 -7.75 13.57
N ASP A 37 -0.77 -7.64 13.20
CA ASP A 37 0.21 -6.91 13.99
C ASP A 37 -0.03 -5.39 13.87
N ILE A 38 -0.54 -4.80 14.96
CA ILE A 38 -0.83 -3.38 15.05
C ILE A 38 0.42 -2.50 14.88
N MET A 39 1.62 -3.05 15.13
CA MET A 39 2.86 -2.31 14.95
C MET A 39 3.15 -2.01 13.48
N ARG A 40 2.51 -2.71 12.53
CA ARG A 40 2.59 -2.39 11.10
C ARG A 40 1.79 -1.13 10.72
N SER A 41 0.92 -0.65 11.59
CA SER A 41 -0.01 0.46 11.31
C SER A 41 0.26 1.71 12.15
N ILE A 42 1.51 1.94 12.55
CA ILE A 42 1.89 3.09 13.39
C ILE A 42 2.04 4.36 12.54
N GLY A 43 1.68 5.50 13.15
CA GLY A 43 2.01 6.83 12.67
C GLY A 43 1.78 7.88 13.76
N CYS A 44 2.04 9.14 13.43
CA CYS A 44 1.97 10.29 14.32
C CYS A 44 0.52 10.76 14.54
N CYS A 45 -0.26 10.86 13.47
CA CYS A 45 -1.58 11.49 13.45
C CYS A 45 -2.71 10.46 13.20
N GLN A 46 -2.62 9.27 13.79
CA GLN A 46 -3.60 8.16 13.75
C GLN A 46 -3.69 7.36 12.43
N GLY A 47 -3.01 7.78 11.35
CA GLY A 47 -2.87 6.99 10.13
C GLY A 47 -1.51 6.28 10.05
N PRO A 48 -1.38 5.12 9.38
CA PRO A 48 -0.10 4.48 9.14
C PRO A 48 0.85 5.35 8.31
N ALA A 49 2.11 5.45 8.75
CA ALA A 49 3.18 6.10 7.98
C ALA A 49 3.76 5.20 6.88
N GLY A 50 3.61 3.87 7.00
CA GLY A 50 4.02 2.89 5.99
C GLY A 50 5.51 2.53 6.01
N ASN A 51 6.25 2.92 7.04
CA ASN A 51 7.68 2.61 7.21
C ASN A 51 7.93 1.28 7.94
N ASP A 52 6.90 0.68 8.54
CA ASP A 52 7.01 -0.56 9.31
C ASP A 52 6.72 -1.81 8.45
N GLY A 53 6.79 -1.70 7.13
CA GLY A 53 6.50 -2.76 6.16
C GLY A 53 5.01 -2.93 5.81
N PRO A 54 4.64 -3.99 5.08
CA PRO A 54 3.27 -4.22 4.65
C PRO A 54 2.27 -4.23 5.80
N ASN A 55 1.22 -3.43 5.66
CA ASN A 55 0.16 -3.29 6.65
C ASN A 55 -1.22 -3.65 6.10
N LEU A 56 -1.27 -4.10 4.85
CA LEU A 56 -2.42 -4.71 4.22
C LEU A 56 -2.09 -6.15 3.82
N VAL A 57 -2.99 -7.05 4.20
CA VAL A 57 -2.93 -8.48 3.87
C VAL A 57 -4.06 -8.84 2.91
N CYS A 58 -3.85 -9.87 2.10
CA CYS A 58 -4.91 -10.46 1.30
C CYS A 58 -5.98 -11.07 2.22
N LEU A 59 -7.25 -10.69 2.05
CA LEU A 59 -8.35 -11.20 2.87
C LEU A 59 -8.53 -12.72 2.73
N ALA A 60 -8.15 -13.31 1.60
CA ALA A 60 -8.36 -14.73 1.32
C ALA A 60 -7.29 -15.65 1.91
N CYS A 61 -6.02 -15.22 1.93
CA CYS A 61 -4.89 -16.07 2.33
C CYS A 61 -4.01 -15.49 3.43
N GLY A 62 -4.22 -14.23 3.83
CA GLY A 62 -3.44 -13.55 4.86
C GLY A 62 -2.03 -13.13 4.42
N ALA A 63 -1.65 -13.30 3.14
CA ALA A 63 -0.35 -12.87 2.65
C ALA A 63 -0.22 -11.34 2.72
N GLU A 64 0.94 -10.84 3.13
CA GLU A 64 1.31 -9.43 3.03
C GLU A 64 1.36 -9.01 1.55
N VAL A 65 0.56 -8.01 1.16
CA VAL A 65 0.43 -7.61 -0.26
C VAL A 65 0.70 -6.13 -0.50
N ALA A 66 0.45 -5.27 0.47
CA ALA A 66 0.56 -3.83 0.27
C ALA A 66 0.82 -3.07 1.56
N THR A 67 1.22 -1.81 1.38
CA THR A 67 1.40 -0.83 2.44
C THR A 67 0.50 0.37 2.18
N ARG A 68 -0.38 0.68 3.13
CA ARG A 68 -1.14 1.92 3.18
C ARG A 68 -0.34 2.99 3.90
N GLN A 69 -0.25 4.15 3.28
CA GLN A 69 0.15 5.41 3.90
C GLN A 69 -1.09 6.29 4.07
N SER A 70 -1.23 6.92 5.23
CA SER A 70 -2.31 7.91 5.50
C SER A 70 -2.01 8.77 6.73
N ASP A 71 -0.74 8.84 7.15
CA ASP A 71 -0.30 9.73 8.21
C ASP A 71 -0.15 11.17 7.69
N CYS A 72 -0.17 12.15 8.60
CA CYS A 72 -0.22 13.58 8.29
C CYS A 72 0.97 14.13 7.48
N TYR A 73 2.10 13.41 7.45
CA TYR A 73 3.28 13.77 6.65
C TYR A 73 3.52 12.83 5.47
N THR A 74 2.63 11.88 5.23
CA THR A 74 2.71 10.90 4.14
C THR A 74 1.57 11.11 3.15
N GLN A 75 1.65 10.46 1.99
CA GLN A 75 0.54 10.45 1.04
C GLN A 75 -0.62 9.60 1.59
N ASP A 76 -1.86 9.89 1.17
CA ASP A 76 -2.99 8.96 1.35
C ASP A 76 -3.06 8.03 0.14
N GLN A 77 -2.33 6.91 0.22
CA GLN A 77 -2.14 5.98 -0.88
C GLN A 77 -1.95 4.54 -0.40
N VAL A 78 -2.15 3.59 -1.31
CA VAL A 78 -1.77 2.19 -1.10
C VAL A 78 -0.73 1.82 -2.13
N VAL A 79 0.36 1.20 -1.68
CA VAL A 79 1.48 0.74 -2.50
C VAL A 79 1.56 -0.77 -2.41
N PHE A 80 1.28 -1.46 -3.52
CA PHE A 80 1.38 -2.92 -3.60
C PHE A 80 2.84 -3.36 -3.78
N GLU A 81 3.20 -4.41 -3.05
CA GLU A 81 4.50 -5.07 -3.12
C GLU A 81 4.65 -5.80 -4.47
N PRO A 82 5.62 -5.42 -5.33
CA PRO A 82 5.74 -5.97 -6.68
C PRO A 82 5.93 -7.47 -6.74
N ALA A 83 6.51 -8.06 -5.69
CA ALA A 83 6.73 -9.49 -5.58
C ALA A 83 5.49 -10.26 -5.11
N ALA A 84 4.51 -9.58 -4.52
CA ALA A 84 3.30 -10.18 -3.95
C ALA A 84 2.09 -10.08 -4.89
N VAL A 85 2.15 -9.22 -5.93
CA VAL A 85 1.06 -9.01 -6.88
C VAL A 85 1.50 -9.18 -8.33
N CYS A 86 0.53 -9.44 -9.20
CA CYS A 86 0.72 -9.44 -10.64
C CYS A 86 -0.37 -8.59 -11.29
N ILE A 87 -0.03 -7.91 -12.39
CA ILE A 87 -1.03 -7.22 -13.21
C ILE A 87 -1.81 -8.30 -13.95
N SER A 88 -3.07 -8.51 -13.56
CA SER A 88 -4.00 -9.33 -14.34
C SER A 88 -4.72 -8.44 -15.34
N PHE A 89 -4.69 -8.82 -16.61
CA PHE A 89 -5.65 -8.31 -17.57
C PHE A 89 -6.93 -9.14 -17.37
N ALA A 90 -7.93 -8.54 -16.72
CA ALA A 90 -9.28 -9.05 -16.88
C ALA A 90 -9.73 -8.56 -18.26
N ASP A 91 -9.82 -9.48 -19.23
CA ASP A 91 -10.64 -9.26 -20.41
C ASP A 91 -12.10 -9.22 -19.92
N ASP A 92 -12.61 -8.03 -19.59
CA ASP A 92 -14.06 -7.78 -19.49
C ASP A 92 -14.65 -7.62 -20.91
#